data_AF-A0AAP0S3R2-F1
#
_entry.id   AF-A0AAP0S3R2-F1
#
_cell.length_a   1.000
_cell.length_b   1.000
_cell.length_c   1.000
_cell.angle_alpha   90.00
_cell.angle_beta   90.00
_cell.angle_gamma   90.00
#
_symmetry.space_group_name_H-M   'P 1'
#
loop_
_entity.id
_entity.type
_entity.pdbx_description
1 polymer ?
#
loop_
_entity_poly.entity_id
_entity_poly.type
_entity_poly.pdbx_seq_one_letter_code
_entity_poly.pdbx_strand_id
1 'polypeptide(L)'
;MKKGSIGYKAENLTQPDIPSTWRAMEALYDSGKARAIGVSNFSSKKLGNLLEVACVPPAVNQVECHPSWQQPQLRAFCKSRGVHLSGYSPLAKSSRGKAYIKRDVLEHPVLNMVAEKLGKSPAQVALRWGIQMGHSVLPKSANEARIKENFDVFDWSIPEDLFAKFSDIEQAKLVTGTPCVHETFGAYKTIEELWDEQPSGDIHCARRHSPYYNDIPCTLATSSIFWQYRHISGNVSGSESSDEDLENCGEAAIVKAGDPSATNDEMKLKPTRNQHQHNQLHTISENQMQSISMD
;
A
#
# COMPACT_ATOMS: atom_id res chain seq x y z
N MET A 1 9.89 -1.62 17.38
CA MET A 1 9.73 -2.41 18.62
C MET A 1 11.08 -2.45 19.33
N LYS A 2 11.08 -2.57 20.67
CA LYS A 2 12.32 -2.73 21.45
C LYS A 2 13.08 -3.98 21.00
N LYS A 3 14.42 -3.89 20.93
CA LYS A 3 15.25 -5.01 20.51
C LYS A 3 15.04 -6.20 21.46
N GLY A 4 14.80 -7.39 20.92
CA GLY A 4 14.58 -8.62 21.69
C GLY A 4 13.17 -8.82 22.25
N SER A 5 12.21 -7.92 21.94
CA SER A 5 10.82 -8.13 22.35
C SER A 5 10.16 -9.26 21.56
N ILE A 6 9.46 -10.16 22.26
CA ILE A 6 8.62 -11.19 21.66
C ILE A 6 7.16 -10.74 21.72
N GLY A 7 6.47 -10.80 20.58
CA GLY A 7 5.06 -10.44 20.48
C GLY A 7 4.80 -8.93 20.47
N TYR A 8 3.53 -8.59 20.26
CA TYR A 8 3.07 -7.22 20.10
C TYR A 8 2.42 -6.75 21.42
N LYS A 9 3.23 -6.10 22.27
CA LYS A 9 2.76 -5.43 23.49
C LYS A 9 3.02 -3.94 23.38
N ALA A 10 2.09 -3.12 23.88
CA ALA A 10 2.21 -1.66 23.79
C ALA A 10 3.51 -1.12 24.41
N GLU A 11 3.95 -1.70 25.52
CA GLU A 11 5.23 -1.40 26.20
C GLU A 11 6.49 -1.66 25.35
N ASN A 12 6.36 -2.47 24.29
CA ASN A 12 7.44 -2.78 23.35
C ASN A 12 7.44 -1.86 22.12
N LEU A 13 6.42 -1.00 21.96
CA LEU A 13 6.37 -0.02 20.89
C LEU A 13 7.38 1.11 21.16
N THR A 14 8.08 1.52 20.10
CA THR A 14 9.11 2.55 20.13
C THR A 14 8.71 3.70 19.24
N GLN A 15 9.27 4.89 19.47
CA GLN A 15 9.08 6.00 18.56
C GLN A 15 9.63 5.65 17.16
N PRO A 16 8.87 5.89 16.08
CA PRO A 16 9.34 5.60 14.74
C PRO A 16 10.34 6.65 14.27
N ASP A 17 11.51 6.21 13.83
CA ASP A 17 12.46 7.02 13.06
C ASP A 17 12.24 6.74 11.56
N ILE A 18 11.22 7.39 11.01
CA ILE A 18 10.83 7.23 9.60
C ILE A 18 11.95 7.69 8.65
N PRO A 19 12.61 8.85 8.84
CA PRO A 19 13.71 9.27 7.96
C PRO A 19 14.86 8.27 7.92
N SER A 20 15.29 7.74 9.06
CA SER A 20 16.37 6.73 9.11
C SER A 20 15.97 5.43 8.40
N THR A 21 14.74 4.96 8.64
CA THR A 21 14.20 3.78 7.95
C THR A 21 14.11 4.01 6.44
N TRP A 22 13.70 5.21 6.01
CA TRP A 22 13.61 5.54 4.59
C TRP A 22 14.97 5.57 3.90
N ARG A 23 16.03 6.09 4.54
CA ARG A 23 17.39 6.01 3.99
C ARG A 23 17.85 4.56 3.76
N ALA A 24 17.49 3.65 4.66
CA ALA A 24 17.76 2.24 4.45
C ALA A 24 16.95 1.67 3.26
N MET A 25 15.72 2.15 3.06
CA MET A 25 14.91 1.80 1.88
C MET A 25 15.50 2.34 0.58
N GLU A 26 16.04 3.55 0.59
CA GLU A 26 16.74 4.15 -0.56
C GLU A 26 17.95 3.31 -0.95
N ALA A 27 18.73 2.79 0.01
CA ALA A 27 19.82 1.86 -0.28
C ALA A 27 19.33 0.53 -0.92
N LEU A 28 18.13 0.05 -0.58
CA LEU A 28 17.53 -1.12 -1.26
C LEU A 28 17.11 -0.78 -2.70
N TYR A 29 16.66 0.45 -2.93
CA TYR A 29 16.36 0.96 -4.26
C TYR A 29 17.64 1.08 -5.11
N ASP A 30 18.67 1.74 -4.58
CA ASP A 30 19.94 1.98 -5.27
C ASP A 30 20.68 0.68 -5.60
N SER A 31 20.61 -0.32 -4.71
CA SER A 31 21.18 -1.65 -4.97
C SER A 31 20.38 -2.49 -5.96
N GLY A 32 19.23 -1.99 -6.44
CA GLY A 32 18.34 -2.69 -7.38
C GLY A 32 17.54 -3.84 -6.76
N LYS A 33 17.63 -4.05 -5.44
CA LYS A 33 16.85 -5.07 -4.72
C LYS A 33 15.36 -4.73 -4.69
N ALA A 34 15.04 -3.43 -4.59
CA ALA A 34 13.69 -2.91 -4.76
C ALA A 34 13.64 -2.01 -5.99
N ARG A 35 12.77 -2.31 -6.97
CA ARG A 35 12.61 -1.45 -8.16
C ARG A 35 11.83 -0.17 -7.89
N ALA A 36 11.06 -0.16 -6.80
CA ALA A 36 10.32 0.96 -6.29
C ALA A 36 10.18 0.77 -4.77
N ILE A 37 10.11 1.87 -4.05
CA ILE A 37 9.90 1.90 -2.60
C ILE A 37 8.69 2.80 -2.31
N GLY A 38 7.94 2.44 -1.28
CA GLY A 38 6.69 3.12 -0.95
C GLY A 38 6.35 2.97 0.53
N VAL A 39 5.23 3.58 0.91
CA VAL A 39 4.70 3.56 2.27
C VAL A 39 3.30 2.95 2.29
N SER A 40 2.82 2.65 3.49
CA SER A 40 1.46 2.18 3.71
C SER A 40 0.92 2.75 5.01
N ASN A 41 -0.37 3.08 5.05
CA ASN A 41 -1.06 3.70 6.18
C ASN A 41 -0.49 5.08 6.57
N PHE A 42 0.04 5.84 5.60
CA PHE A 42 0.47 7.21 5.83
C PHE A 42 -0.68 8.19 5.59
N SER A 43 -0.94 9.06 6.55
CA SER A 43 -1.78 10.25 6.38
C SER A 43 -1.12 11.23 5.40
N SER A 44 -1.87 12.22 4.92
CA SER A 44 -1.32 13.28 4.06
C SER A 44 -0.18 14.04 4.76
N LYS A 45 -0.30 14.26 6.08
CA LYS A 45 0.73 14.95 6.88
C LYS A 45 2.01 14.13 6.99
N LYS A 46 1.89 12.84 7.36
CA LYS A 46 3.06 11.94 7.46
C LYS A 46 3.74 11.74 6.10
N LEU A 47 2.96 11.63 5.02
CA LEU A 47 3.49 11.53 3.66
C LEU A 47 4.20 12.82 3.24
N GLY A 48 3.62 13.99 3.56
CA GLY A 48 4.25 15.30 3.32
C GLY A 48 5.60 15.43 4.02
N ASN A 49 5.65 15.12 5.31
CA ASN A 49 6.91 15.17 6.09
C ASN A 49 7.98 14.24 5.51
N LEU A 50 7.61 13.07 5.01
CA LEU A 50 8.56 12.15 4.38
C LEU A 50 9.07 12.71 3.05
N LEU A 51 8.18 13.25 2.22
CA LEU A 51 8.54 13.85 0.93
C LEU A 51 9.52 15.03 1.07
N GLU A 52 9.50 15.75 2.19
CA GLU A 52 10.44 16.85 2.46
C GLU A 52 11.88 16.37 2.69
N VAL A 53 12.07 15.14 3.15
CA VAL A 53 13.40 14.61 3.54
C VAL A 53 13.90 13.47 2.65
N ALA A 54 13.02 12.91 1.82
CA ALA A 54 13.33 11.79 0.94
C ALA A 54 14.16 12.23 -0.28
N CYS A 55 15.23 11.49 -0.58
CA CYS A 55 15.98 11.62 -1.82
C CYS A 55 15.26 10.88 -2.97
N VAL A 56 14.73 9.68 -2.69
CA VAL A 56 13.86 8.93 -3.60
C VAL A 56 12.42 9.07 -3.07
N PRO A 57 11.51 9.75 -3.80
CA PRO A 57 10.14 9.92 -3.33
C PRO A 57 9.39 8.57 -3.26
N PRO A 58 8.47 8.38 -2.29
CA PRO A 58 7.64 7.18 -2.26
C PRO A 58 6.85 7.01 -3.57
N ALA A 59 7.02 5.89 -4.25
CA ALA A 59 6.29 5.60 -5.47
C ALA A 59 4.79 5.33 -5.22
N VAL A 60 4.49 4.73 -4.05
CA VAL A 60 3.13 4.31 -3.68
C VAL A 60 2.85 4.66 -2.21
N ASN A 61 1.62 5.08 -1.92
CA ASN A 61 1.02 5.01 -0.58
C ASN A 61 -0.16 4.03 -0.60
N GLN A 62 0.00 2.87 0.04
CA GLN A 62 -1.04 1.85 0.12
C GLN A 62 -1.92 2.05 1.36
N VAL A 63 -3.21 2.33 1.18
CA VAL A 63 -4.15 2.69 2.26
C VAL A 63 -5.49 2.00 2.10
N GLU A 64 -6.28 1.94 3.18
CA GLU A 64 -7.68 1.52 3.12
C GLU A 64 -8.42 2.47 2.17
N CYS A 65 -9.04 1.93 1.12
CA CYS A 65 -9.83 2.70 0.20
C CYS A 65 -10.91 1.85 -0.48
N HIS A 66 -12.17 2.23 -0.29
CA HIS A 66 -13.35 1.57 -0.83
C HIS A 66 -14.54 2.56 -0.85
N PRO A 67 -15.69 2.23 -1.46
CA PRO A 67 -16.85 3.13 -1.53
C PRO A 67 -17.28 3.79 -0.20
N SER A 68 -17.20 3.07 0.92
CA SER A 68 -17.50 3.60 2.27
C SER A 68 -16.31 4.24 2.99
N TRP A 69 -15.12 4.32 2.38
CA TRP A 69 -13.98 5.06 2.91
C TRP A 69 -13.10 5.53 1.76
N GLN A 70 -13.46 6.68 1.20
CA GLN A 70 -13.00 7.07 -0.13
C GLN A 70 -11.65 7.80 -0.13
N GLN A 71 -11.17 8.36 0.98
CA GLN A 71 -9.87 9.06 1.01
C GLN A 71 -9.74 10.25 0.02
N PRO A 72 -10.75 11.13 -0.17
CA PRO A 72 -10.69 12.18 -1.21
C PRO A 72 -9.49 13.12 -1.04
N GLN A 73 -9.21 13.55 0.20
CA GLN A 73 -8.12 14.46 0.52
C GLN A 73 -6.75 13.81 0.27
N LEU A 74 -6.57 12.58 0.74
CA LEU A 74 -5.31 11.85 0.56
C LEU A 74 -5.06 11.49 -0.91
N ARG A 75 -6.08 11.06 -1.66
CA ARG A 75 -5.95 10.83 -3.11
C ARG A 75 -5.52 12.09 -3.85
N ALA A 76 -6.14 13.22 -3.56
CA ALA A 76 -5.78 14.50 -4.16
C ALA A 76 -4.33 14.89 -3.83
N PHE A 77 -3.91 14.69 -2.58
CA PHE A 77 -2.54 14.95 -2.15
C PHE A 77 -1.52 14.01 -2.80
N CYS A 78 -1.80 12.70 -2.85
CA CYS A 78 -0.95 11.73 -3.55
C CYS A 78 -0.79 12.12 -5.04
N LYS A 79 -1.90 12.44 -5.72
CA LYS A 79 -1.90 12.89 -7.12
C LYS A 79 -1.07 14.15 -7.33
N SER A 80 -1.18 15.15 -6.46
CA SER A 80 -0.41 16.41 -6.59
C SER A 80 1.09 16.24 -6.31
N ARG A 81 1.48 15.17 -5.63
CA ARG A 81 2.88 14.84 -5.30
C ARG A 81 3.49 13.76 -6.20
N GLY A 82 2.75 13.26 -7.20
CA GLY A 82 3.20 12.17 -8.06
C GLY A 82 3.33 10.82 -7.35
N VAL A 83 2.66 10.64 -6.21
CA VAL A 83 2.61 9.38 -5.45
C VAL A 83 1.37 8.60 -5.89
N HIS A 84 1.53 7.33 -6.28
CA HIS A 84 0.38 6.48 -6.62
C HIS A 84 -0.35 6.02 -5.36
N LEU A 85 -1.68 6.07 -5.35
CA LEU A 85 -2.47 5.47 -4.26
C LEU A 85 -2.87 4.05 -4.63
N SER A 86 -2.67 3.11 -3.71
CA SER A 86 -3.15 1.73 -3.86
C SER A 86 -4.13 1.37 -2.75
N GLY A 87 -5.37 1.05 -3.11
CA GLY A 87 -6.44 0.72 -2.17
C GLY A 87 -6.38 -0.72 -1.68
N TYR A 88 -6.03 -0.93 -0.41
CA TYR A 88 -6.26 -2.22 0.27
C TYR A 88 -7.67 -2.30 0.83
N SER A 89 -8.11 -3.53 1.14
CA SER A 89 -9.49 -3.83 1.57
C SER A 89 -10.58 -3.24 0.64
N PRO A 90 -10.44 -3.31 -0.70
CA PRO A 90 -11.37 -2.64 -1.61
C PRO A 90 -12.82 -3.18 -1.53
N LEU A 91 -12.98 -4.39 -1.00
CA LEU A 91 -14.28 -5.04 -0.79
C LEU A 91 -14.75 -4.98 0.67
N ALA A 92 -13.94 -4.43 1.59
CA ALA A 92 -14.23 -4.25 3.01
C ALA A 92 -14.86 -5.47 3.75
N LYS A 93 -14.64 -6.68 3.23
CA LYS A 93 -15.31 -7.87 3.76
C LYS A 93 -14.67 -8.26 5.09
N SER A 94 -15.48 -8.26 6.15
CA SER A 94 -15.07 -8.84 7.43
C SER A 94 -14.76 -10.32 7.22
N SER A 95 -13.48 -10.71 7.32
CA SER A 95 -13.14 -12.11 7.41
C SER A 95 -13.73 -12.67 8.70
N ARG A 96 -14.86 -13.38 8.59
CA ARG A 96 -15.48 -14.22 9.64
C ARG A 96 -15.94 -13.45 10.88
N GLY A 97 -17.20 -12.99 10.89
CA GLY A 97 -17.97 -12.75 12.13
C GLY A 97 -17.38 -11.74 13.13
N LYS A 98 -16.39 -10.95 12.73
CA LYS A 98 -15.74 -9.96 13.60
C LYS A 98 -16.60 -8.70 13.60
N ALA A 99 -17.28 -8.50 14.71
CA ALA A 99 -18.33 -7.51 15.01
C ALA A 99 -17.93 -6.01 14.92
N TYR A 100 -16.84 -5.67 14.23
CA TYR A 100 -16.35 -4.28 14.16
C TYR A 100 -16.76 -3.56 12.87
N ILE A 101 -17.16 -4.30 11.83
CA ILE A 101 -17.67 -3.74 10.57
C ILE A 101 -19.20 -3.77 10.65
N LYS A 102 -19.81 -2.63 11.02
CA LYS A 102 -21.27 -2.55 11.22
C LYS A 102 -22.07 -2.72 9.93
N ARG A 103 -21.47 -2.54 8.75
CA ARG A 103 -22.11 -2.63 7.44
C ARG A 103 -21.14 -3.20 6.41
N ASP A 104 -21.50 -4.29 5.75
CA ASP A 104 -20.73 -4.83 4.62
C ASP A 104 -20.85 -3.84 3.46
N VAL A 105 -19.72 -3.36 2.94
CA VAL A 105 -19.70 -2.42 1.80
C VAL A 105 -20.40 -3.02 0.59
N LEU A 106 -20.35 -4.35 0.43
CA LEU A 106 -21.01 -5.06 -0.67
C LEU A 106 -22.53 -5.11 -0.53
N GLU A 107 -23.07 -4.83 0.66
CA GLU A 107 -24.52 -4.76 0.92
C GLU A 107 -25.07 -3.33 0.79
N HIS A 108 -24.23 -2.34 0.47
CA HIS A 108 -24.68 -0.95 0.37
C HIS A 108 -25.73 -0.76 -0.75
N PRO A 109 -26.87 -0.08 -0.51
CA PRO A 109 -27.95 0.05 -1.50
C PRO A 109 -27.51 0.70 -2.83
N VAL A 110 -26.70 1.76 -2.77
CA VAL A 110 -26.15 2.41 -3.97
C VAL A 110 -25.34 1.43 -4.80
N LEU A 111 -24.49 0.64 -4.15
CA LEU A 111 -23.59 -0.27 -4.82
C LEU A 111 -24.36 -1.44 -5.48
N ASN A 112 -25.34 -2.00 -4.78
CA ASN A 112 -26.22 -3.05 -5.32
C ASN A 112 -27.10 -2.54 -6.48
N MET A 113 -27.64 -1.32 -6.39
CA MET A 113 -28.39 -0.72 -7.48
C MET A 113 -27.53 -0.51 -8.73
N VAL A 114 -26.28 -0.07 -8.59
CA VAL A 114 -25.35 0.04 -9.73
C VAL A 114 -25.00 -1.34 -10.28
N ALA A 115 -24.77 -2.32 -9.42
CA ALA A 115 -24.49 -3.70 -9.81
C ALA A 115 -25.64 -4.31 -10.64
N GLU A 116 -26.88 -4.16 -10.18
CA GLU A 116 -28.09 -4.60 -10.89
C GLU A 116 -28.21 -3.93 -12.27
N LYS A 117 -28.09 -2.60 -12.33
CA LYS A 117 -28.20 -1.85 -13.60
C LYS A 117 -27.16 -2.25 -14.63
N LEU A 118 -25.96 -2.62 -14.20
CA LEU A 118 -24.85 -2.98 -15.07
C LEU A 118 -24.74 -4.48 -15.34
N GLY A 119 -25.57 -5.31 -14.68
CA GLY A 119 -25.47 -6.77 -14.77
C GLY A 119 -24.12 -7.30 -14.26
N LYS A 120 -23.54 -6.66 -13.23
CA LYS A 120 -22.25 -7.00 -12.63
C LYS A 120 -22.42 -7.36 -11.16
N SER A 121 -21.43 -8.01 -10.57
CA SER A 121 -21.46 -8.29 -9.13
C SER A 121 -21.16 -7.02 -8.30
N PRO A 122 -21.66 -6.94 -7.04
CA PRO A 122 -21.27 -5.89 -6.11
C PRO A 122 -19.74 -5.72 -5.97
N ALA A 123 -18.99 -6.84 -5.96
CA ALA A 123 -17.54 -6.80 -5.85
C ALA A 123 -16.89 -6.18 -7.10
N GLN A 124 -17.36 -6.56 -8.29
CA GLN A 124 -16.90 -5.98 -9.55
C GLN A 124 -17.15 -4.46 -9.60
N VAL A 125 -18.32 -4.00 -9.14
CA VAL A 125 -18.63 -2.56 -9.05
C VAL A 125 -17.72 -1.84 -8.06
N ALA A 126 -17.47 -2.39 -6.87
CA ALA A 126 -16.54 -1.79 -5.91
C ALA A 126 -15.12 -1.63 -6.48
N LEU A 127 -14.64 -2.64 -7.20
CA LEU A 127 -13.31 -2.65 -7.81
C LEU A 127 -13.22 -1.68 -9.00
N ARG A 128 -14.23 -1.71 -9.88
CA ARG A 128 -14.31 -0.79 -11.01
C ARG A 128 -14.40 0.66 -10.57
N TRP A 129 -15.14 0.93 -9.49
CA TRP A 129 -15.19 2.25 -8.86
C TRP A 129 -13.77 2.72 -8.48
N GLY A 130 -12.98 1.88 -7.82
CA GLY A 130 -11.62 2.24 -7.41
C GLY A 130 -10.70 2.54 -8.59
N ILE A 131 -10.80 1.73 -9.66
CA ILE A 131 -10.05 1.95 -10.91
C ILE A 131 -10.45 3.28 -11.55
N GLN A 132 -11.75 3.61 -11.64
CA GLN A 132 -12.23 4.89 -12.18
C GLN A 132 -11.89 6.09 -11.31
N MET A 133 -11.74 5.91 -9.98
CA MET A 133 -11.19 6.93 -9.09
C MET A 133 -9.68 7.15 -9.28
N GLY A 134 -9.01 6.32 -10.09
CA GLY A 134 -7.61 6.49 -10.45
C GLY A 134 -6.62 5.83 -9.48
N HIS A 135 -7.04 4.81 -8.72
CA HIS A 135 -6.15 4.05 -7.85
C HIS A 135 -6.16 2.55 -8.17
N SER A 136 -5.06 1.86 -7.84
CA SER A 136 -5.06 0.38 -7.92
C SER A 136 -5.91 -0.21 -6.79
N VAL A 137 -6.36 -1.45 -6.98
CA VAL A 137 -7.19 -2.19 -6.01
C VAL A 137 -6.54 -3.55 -5.71
N LEU A 138 -6.59 -3.97 -4.45
CA LEU A 138 -5.97 -5.22 -3.98
C LEU A 138 -7.02 -6.20 -3.40
N PRO A 139 -7.91 -6.78 -4.24
CA PRO A 139 -8.90 -7.74 -3.76
C PRO A 139 -8.25 -9.07 -3.38
N LYS A 140 -8.46 -9.51 -2.13
CA LYS A 140 -8.02 -10.82 -1.66
C LYS A 140 -9.12 -11.86 -1.87
N SER A 141 -8.78 -12.99 -2.51
CA SER A 141 -9.61 -14.18 -2.55
C SER A 141 -8.73 -15.44 -2.57
N ALA A 142 -9.23 -16.53 -2.01
CA ALA A 142 -8.67 -17.88 -2.16
C ALA A 142 -9.60 -18.81 -2.96
N ASN A 143 -10.73 -18.28 -3.46
CA ASN A 143 -11.67 -18.99 -4.32
C ASN A 143 -11.41 -18.56 -5.76
N GLU A 144 -11.16 -19.53 -6.63
CA GLU A 144 -10.78 -19.31 -8.03
C GLU A 144 -11.84 -18.54 -8.82
N ALA A 145 -13.13 -18.87 -8.66
CA ALA A 145 -14.22 -18.17 -9.33
C ALA A 145 -14.22 -16.67 -8.98
N ARG A 146 -14.06 -16.33 -7.69
CA ARG A 146 -13.93 -14.94 -7.25
C ARG A 146 -12.65 -14.26 -7.72
N ILE A 147 -11.54 -14.99 -7.88
CA ILE A 147 -10.30 -14.42 -8.44
C ILE A 147 -10.54 -14.01 -9.89
N LYS A 148 -11.18 -14.88 -10.69
CA LYS A 148 -11.55 -14.60 -12.08
C LYS A 148 -12.53 -13.42 -12.16
N GLU A 149 -13.60 -13.44 -11.34
CA GLU A 149 -14.61 -12.37 -11.29
C GLU A 149 -14.00 -11.01 -10.90
N ASN A 150 -13.13 -10.97 -9.88
CA ASN A 150 -12.48 -9.73 -9.43
C ASN A 150 -11.55 -9.12 -10.49
N PHE A 151 -11.09 -9.92 -11.47
CA PHE A 151 -10.26 -9.44 -12.58
C PHE A 151 -11.09 -8.98 -13.78
N ASP A 152 -12.36 -9.38 -13.88
CA ASP A 152 -13.32 -9.00 -14.92
C ASP A 152 -13.90 -7.58 -14.70
N VAL A 153 -13.02 -6.57 -14.73
CA VAL A 153 -13.34 -5.17 -14.40
C VAL A 153 -12.79 -4.16 -15.41
N PHE A 154 -12.29 -4.62 -16.56
CA PHE A 154 -11.56 -3.78 -17.52
C PHE A 154 -12.32 -3.48 -18.81
N ASP A 155 -13.18 -4.40 -19.26
CA ASP A 155 -13.95 -4.36 -20.52
C ASP A 155 -15.27 -3.58 -20.41
N TRP A 156 -15.57 -3.00 -19.25
CA TRP A 156 -16.75 -2.17 -19.00
C TRP A 156 -16.42 -1.03 -18.03
N SER A 157 -17.33 -0.06 -17.91
CA SER A 157 -17.21 1.09 -17.00
C SER A 157 -18.53 1.45 -16.33
N ILE A 158 -18.46 2.05 -15.15
CA ILE A 158 -19.59 2.68 -14.47
C ILE A 158 -19.86 4.03 -15.15
N PRO A 159 -21.05 4.25 -15.75
CA PRO A 159 -21.46 5.53 -16.33
C PRO A 159 -21.44 6.67 -15.31
N GLU A 160 -21.23 7.91 -15.77
CA GLU A 160 -21.05 9.08 -14.91
C GLU A 160 -22.25 9.33 -13.97
N ASP A 161 -23.48 9.15 -14.46
CA ASP A 161 -24.71 9.33 -13.68
C ASP A 161 -24.84 8.31 -12.54
N LEU A 162 -24.34 7.08 -12.74
CA LEU A 162 -24.27 6.05 -11.70
C LEU A 162 -23.07 6.27 -10.78
N PHE A 163 -21.95 6.73 -11.34
CA PHE A 163 -20.72 6.99 -10.60
C PHE A 163 -20.88 8.14 -9.60
N ALA A 164 -21.64 9.17 -9.97
CA ALA A 164 -21.94 10.30 -9.08
C ALA A 164 -22.63 9.85 -7.78
N LYS A 165 -23.45 8.79 -7.81
CA LYS A 165 -24.20 8.30 -6.63
C LYS A 165 -23.31 7.76 -5.51
N PHE A 166 -22.04 7.45 -5.79
CA PHE A 166 -21.10 7.01 -4.76
C PHE A 166 -20.74 8.12 -3.78
N SER A 167 -20.99 9.40 -4.09
CA SER A 167 -20.83 10.50 -3.13
C SER A 167 -21.80 10.41 -1.95
N ASP A 168 -22.93 9.70 -2.12
CA ASP A 168 -24.00 9.61 -1.12
C ASP A 168 -23.73 8.53 -0.07
N ILE A 169 -22.66 7.76 -0.24
CA ILE A 169 -22.29 6.67 0.67
C ILE A 169 -21.69 7.25 1.95
N GLU A 170 -22.23 6.85 3.10
CA GLU A 170 -21.69 7.22 4.41
C GLU A 170 -20.23 6.76 4.56
N GLN A 171 -19.37 7.65 5.06
CA GLN A 171 -17.93 7.42 5.16
C GLN A 171 -17.54 6.93 6.56
N ALA A 172 -16.90 5.77 6.66
CA ALA A 172 -16.35 5.23 7.90
C ALA A 172 -15.11 4.37 7.64
N LYS A 173 -14.02 4.66 8.36
CA LYS A 173 -12.79 3.87 8.37
C LYS A 173 -13.00 2.56 9.16
N LEU A 174 -12.59 1.44 8.58
CA LEU A 174 -12.71 0.11 9.19
C LEU A 174 -11.41 -0.34 9.85
N VAL A 175 -10.26 0.01 9.26
CA VAL A 175 -8.92 -0.30 9.79
C VAL A 175 -8.42 0.91 10.57
N THR A 176 -8.88 1.02 11.81
CA THR A 176 -8.55 2.14 12.71
C THR A 176 -7.10 2.14 13.19
N GLY A 177 -6.39 1.02 13.10
CA GLY A 177 -5.03 0.89 13.61
C GLY A 177 -4.95 0.82 15.14
N THR A 178 -6.04 0.43 15.82
CA THR A 178 -6.11 0.32 17.30
C THR A 178 -4.90 -0.35 17.95
N PRO A 179 -4.30 -1.44 17.42
CA PRO A 179 -3.09 -2.00 18.03
C PRO A 179 -1.90 -1.02 18.09
N CYS A 180 -1.82 -0.03 17.21
CA CYS A 180 -0.71 0.95 17.17
C CYS A 180 -0.88 2.09 18.18
N VAL A 181 -1.97 2.11 18.94
CA VAL A 181 -2.36 3.20 19.83
C VAL A 181 -2.44 2.71 21.27
N HIS A 182 -1.84 3.46 22.21
CA HIS A 182 -1.95 3.16 23.63
C HIS A 182 -1.79 4.44 24.46
N GLU A 183 -2.65 4.64 25.46
CA GLU A 183 -2.71 5.89 26.24
C GLU A 183 -1.36 6.26 26.91
N THR A 184 -0.63 5.24 27.38
CA THR A 184 0.63 5.40 28.12
C THR A 184 1.90 5.10 27.30
N PHE A 185 1.82 4.24 26.28
CA PHE A 185 3.00 3.63 25.65
C PHE A 185 2.97 3.80 24.13
N GLY A 186 4.12 3.66 23.47
CA GLY A 186 4.21 3.81 22.02
C GLY A 186 4.21 5.26 21.54
N ALA A 187 4.05 5.43 20.23
CA ALA A 187 4.18 6.71 19.55
C ALA A 187 2.88 7.50 19.45
N TYR A 188 1.74 6.82 19.53
CA TYR A 188 0.41 7.39 19.33
C TYR A 188 -0.45 7.06 20.55
N LYS A 189 -0.97 8.10 21.20
CA LYS A 189 -1.84 7.98 22.39
C LYS A 189 -3.30 7.85 21.99
N THR A 190 -3.68 8.40 20.84
CA THR A 190 -5.04 8.31 20.30
C THR A 190 -5.05 7.91 18.83
N ILE A 191 -6.23 7.54 18.33
CA ILE A 191 -6.44 7.17 16.92
C ILE A 191 -6.31 8.42 16.03
N GLU A 192 -6.75 9.57 16.54
CA GLU A 192 -6.64 10.86 15.89
C GLU A 192 -5.16 11.24 15.69
N GLU A 193 -4.29 11.00 16.68
CA GLU A 193 -2.84 11.19 16.55
C GLU A 193 -2.22 10.25 15.50
N LEU A 194 -2.66 8.99 15.45
CA LEU A 194 -2.18 8.02 14.45
C LEU A 194 -2.53 8.49 13.03
N TRP A 195 -3.71 9.06 12.81
CA TRP A 195 -4.18 9.47 11.49
C TRP A 195 -3.99 10.95 11.15
N ASP A 196 -3.45 11.74 12.09
CA ASP A 196 -3.35 13.21 11.99
C ASP A 196 -4.72 13.87 11.72
N GLU A 197 -5.77 13.28 12.28
CA GLU A 197 -7.12 13.81 12.20
C GLU A 197 -7.31 14.83 13.34
N GLN A 198 -8.00 15.94 13.07
CA GLN A 198 -8.43 16.83 14.14
C GLN A 198 -9.48 16.10 14.98
N PRO A 199 -9.54 16.30 16.31
CA PRO A 199 -10.65 15.80 17.11
C PRO A 199 -11.93 16.49 16.65
N SER A 200 -12.64 15.89 15.69
CA SER A 200 -13.99 16.30 15.36
C SER A 200 -14.85 15.96 16.56
N GLY A 201 -15.41 16.98 17.22
CA GLY A 201 -16.56 16.79 18.10
C GLY A 201 -17.60 15.98 17.32
N ASP A 202 -18.07 14.89 17.93
CA ASP A 202 -19.05 13.94 17.38
C ASP A 202 -18.52 12.89 16.40
N ILE A 203 -17.57 12.05 16.87
CA ILE A 203 -17.56 10.63 16.47
C ILE A 203 -18.19 9.87 17.62
N HIS A 204 -19.42 9.39 17.46
CA HIS A 204 -20.01 8.35 18.32
C HIS A 204 -19.31 7.01 18.03
N CYS A 205 -18.02 6.95 18.37
CA CYS A 205 -17.28 5.71 18.50
C CYS A 205 -17.81 5.05 19.77
N ALA A 206 -18.54 3.94 19.61
CA ALA A 206 -19.10 3.17 20.71
C ALA A 206 -17.96 2.65 21.60
N ARG A 207 -17.54 3.45 22.59
CA ARG A 207 -16.69 3.02 23.70
C ARG A 207 -17.52 2.06 24.56
N ARG A 208 -17.34 0.76 24.36
CA ARG A 208 -17.52 -0.21 25.44
C ARG A 208 -16.21 -0.97 25.61
N HIS A 209 -15.58 -0.74 26.75
CA HIS A 209 -14.43 -1.48 27.24
C HIS A 209 -14.80 -2.97 27.28
N SER A 210 -14.13 -3.79 26.49
CA SER A 210 -14.17 -5.25 26.60
C SER A 210 -12.77 -5.74 26.94
N PRO A 211 -12.57 -6.47 28.06
CA PRO A 211 -11.25 -6.83 28.57
C PRO A 211 -10.60 -8.03 27.85
N TYR A 212 -11.09 -8.44 26.67
CA TYR A 212 -10.62 -9.63 25.96
C TYR A 212 -10.08 -9.30 24.56
N TYR A 213 -8.93 -8.62 24.48
CA TYR A 213 -8.14 -8.50 23.23
C TYR A 213 -6.64 -8.59 23.54
N ASN A 214 -6.19 -9.79 23.86
CA ASN A 214 -4.83 -10.21 23.53
C ASN A 214 -4.98 -11.31 22.48
N ASP A 215 -4.13 -11.30 21.46
CA ASP A 215 -4.00 -12.33 20.40
C ASP A 215 -4.70 -12.03 19.05
N ILE A 216 -4.15 -11.05 18.32
CA ILE A 216 -4.21 -11.03 16.84
C ILE A 216 -2.80 -10.76 16.29
N PRO A 217 -2.26 -11.60 15.39
CA PRO A 217 -1.00 -11.31 14.70
C PRO A 217 -1.14 -10.10 13.77
N CYS A 218 -0.30 -9.10 13.99
CA CYS A 218 -0.33 -7.78 13.35
C CYS A 218 0.52 -7.73 12.05
N THR A 219 0.39 -8.73 11.17
CA THR A 219 1.14 -8.76 9.89
C THR A 219 0.56 -7.82 8.81
N LEU A 220 -0.55 -7.11 9.09
CA LEU A 220 -1.23 -6.26 8.09
C LEU A 220 -1.34 -4.77 8.47
N ALA A 221 -0.97 -4.36 9.69
CA ALA A 221 -1.25 -2.99 10.18
C ALA A 221 -0.03 -2.18 10.62
N THR A 222 1.19 -2.73 10.48
CA THR A 222 2.43 -1.96 10.69
C THR A 222 3.15 -1.85 9.35
N SER A 223 3.38 -0.61 8.90
CA SER A 223 4.31 -0.21 7.83
C SER A 223 4.68 -1.35 6.88
N SER A 224 3.72 -1.80 6.06
CA SER A 224 3.99 -2.78 5.01
C SER A 224 4.72 -2.05 3.88
N ILE A 225 6.04 -2.02 4.00
CA ILE A 225 6.96 -1.73 2.91
C ILE A 225 6.88 -2.93 1.96
N PHE A 226 6.40 -2.71 0.74
CA PHE A 226 6.16 -3.80 -0.21
C PHE A 226 7.39 -4.09 -1.08
N TRP A 227 7.62 -5.38 -1.32
CA TRP A 227 8.60 -5.93 -2.25
C TRP A 227 7.89 -6.44 -3.50
N GLN A 228 8.29 -6.00 -4.69
CA GLN A 228 7.87 -6.65 -5.93
C GLN A 228 8.97 -7.64 -6.36
N TYR A 229 8.76 -8.94 -6.12
CA TYR A 229 9.62 -10.02 -6.63
C TYR A 229 9.32 -10.29 -8.11
N ARG A 230 10.34 -10.68 -8.90
CA ARG A 230 10.16 -11.14 -10.29
C ARG A 230 10.21 -12.67 -10.36
N HIS A 231 9.27 -13.29 -11.07
CA HIS A 231 9.49 -14.61 -11.68
C HIS A 231 10.58 -14.48 -12.77
N ILE A 232 11.70 -15.15 -12.57
CA ILE A 232 12.65 -15.43 -13.64
C ILE A 232 12.12 -16.67 -14.35
N SER A 233 11.52 -16.49 -15.53
CA SER A 233 11.26 -17.60 -16.45
C SER A 233 12.59 -18.02 -17.09
N GLY A 234 13.29 -18.93 -16.41
CA GLY A 234 14.38 -19.72 -16.98
C GLY A 234 13.87 -21.12 -17.25
N ASN A 235 13.85 -21.52 -18.53
CA ASN A 235 13.61 -22.90 -18.93
C ASN A 235 14.66 -23.81 -18.28
N VAL A 236 14.22 -24.74 -17.43
CA VAL A 236 14.95 -25.98 -17.15
C VAL A 236 13.95 -27.13 -17.27
N SER A 237 14.23 -27.99 -18.23
CA SER A 237 13.54 -29.23 -18.53
C SER A 237 13.76 -30.28 -17.44
N GLY A 238 12.65 -30.89 -16.99
CA GLY A 238 12.57 -32.31 -16.57
C GLY A 238 13.10 -32.69 -15.19
N SER A 239 12.19 -32.99 -14.26
CA SER A 239 11.96 -34.34 -13.70
C SER A 239 11.05 -34.26 -12.47
N GLU A 240 10.05 -35.13 -12.39
CA GLU A 240 9.12 -35.30 -11.27
C GLU A 240 9.83 -35.70 -9.96
N SER A 241 9.43 -35.13 -8.82
CA SER A 241 9.42 -35.82 -7.51
C SER A 241 8.64 -35.07 -6.42
N SER A 242 7.55 -35.69 -5.98
CA SER A 242 6.94 -35.79 -4.62
C SER A 242 6.67 -34.56 -3.71
N ASP A 243 5.44 -34.55 -3.19
CA ASP A 243 4.74 -33.59 -2.32
C ASP A 243 5.22 -33.49 -0.84
N GLU A 244 6.50 -33.19 -0.56
CA GLU A 244 6.96 -33.03 0.86
C GLU A 244 7.77 -31.75 1.20
N ASP A 245 7.90 -30.76 0.31
CA ASP A 245 8.78 -29.59 0.56
C ASP A 245 8.10 -28.23 0.84
N LEU A 246 6.80 -28.20 1.18
CA LEU A 246 6.06 -26.92 1.39
C LEU A 246 5.92 -26.43 2.83
N GLU A 247 6.63 -27.00 3.81
CA GLU A 247 6.46 -26.63 5.23
C GLU A 247 7.59 -25.81 5.89
N ASN A 248 8.60 -25.29 5.15
CA ASN A 248 9.72 -24.60 5.84
C ASN A 248 10.23 -23.28 5.22
N CYS A 249 9.34 -22.41 4.76
CA CYS A 249 9.69 -21.02 4.41
C CYS A 249 9.12 -20.04 5.44
N GLY A 250 9.69 -20.06 6.65
CA GLY A 250 9.24 -19.25 7.77
C GLY A 250 10.34 -18.88 8.76
N GLU A 251 11.60 -18.78 8.33
CA GLU A 251 12.66 -18.19 9.17
C GLU A 251 13.29 -16.98 8.47
N ALA A 252 13.16 -15.84 9.13
CA ALA A 252 13.83 -14.61 8.75
C ALA A 252 15.35 -14.77 8.93
N ALA A 253 16.10 -14.76 7.83
CA ALA A 253 17.55 -14.66 7.88
C ALA A 253 17.96 -13.30 8.47
N ILE A 254 18.39 -13.32 9.74
CA ILE A 254 19.07 -12.21 10.40
C ILE A 254 20.43 -12.05 9.72
N VAL A 255 20.61 -10.98 8.95
CA VAL A 255 21.95 -10.56 8.50
C VAL A 255 22.72 -10.10 9.74
N LYS A 256 23.67 -10.94 10.20
CA LYS A 256 24.68 -10.54 11.17
C LYS A 256 25.53 -9.43 10.55
N ALA A 257 25.51 -8.24 11.15
CA ALA A 257 26.55 -7.24 10.92
C ALA A 257 27.86 -7.78 11.52
N GLY A 258 28.83 -8.08 10.66
CA GLY A 258 30.20 -8.42 11.06
C GLY A 258 30.98 -7.16 11.44
N ASP A 259 31.79 -7.32 12.48
CA ASP A 259 32.73 -6.36 13.05
C ASP A 259 33.70 -5.77 11.99
N PRO A 260 34.07 -4.46 12.03
CA PRO A 260 35.00 -3.88 11.08
C PRO A 260 36.43 -3.96 11.63
N SER A 261 37.18 -5.01 11.28
CA SER A 261 38.64 -5.00 11.39
C SER A 261 39.31 -5.97 10.40
N ALA A 262 39.83 -5.43 9.30
CA ALA A 262 40.92 -5.94 8.45
C ALA A 262 40.91 -5.15 7.12
N THR A 263 41.68 -4.06 7.05
CA THR A 263 42.92 -3.90 6.25
C THR A 263 42.73 -3.77 4.74
N ASN A 264 43.27 -2.65 4.24
CA ASN A 264 43.48 -2.23 2.87
C ASN A 264 43.78 -3.36 1.87
N ASP A 265 43.15 -3.29 0.70
CA ASP A 265 43.83 -3.51 -0.57
C ASP A 265 43.19 -2.67 -1.68
N GLU A 266 44.04 -1.89 -2.34
CA GLU A 266 43.71 -1.06 -3.50
C GLU A 266 43.30 -1.94 -4.70
N MET A 267 42.17 -1.65 -5.32
CA MET A 267 41.94 -2.04 -6.72
C MET A 267 41.19 -0.95 -7.51
N LYS A 268 42.01 -0.09 -8.12
CA LYS A 268 41.91 0.52 -9.46
C LYS A 268 40.50 0.85 -9.99
N LEU A 269 40.26 2.15 -10.06
CA LEU A 269 39.29 2.84 -10.92
C LEU A 269 39.13 2.19 -12.32
N LYS A 270 37.89 1.89 -12.70
CA LYS A 270 37.46 1.81 -14.10
C LYS A 270 36.50 2.98 -14.37
N PRO A 271 36.65 3.71 -15.48
CA PRO A 271 35.82 4.87 -15.77
C PRO A 271 34.38 4.45 -16.07
N THR A 272 33.44 5.18 -15.49
CA THR A 272 32.00 5.01 -15.63
C THR A 272 31.54 5.33 -17.05
N ARG A 273 30.83 4.37 -17.66
CA ARG A 273 30.08 4.54 -18.90
C ARG A 273 28.83 5.38 -18.62
N ASN A 274 28.99 6.69 -18.38
CA ASN A 274 27.87 7.62 -18.26
C ASN A 274 28.23 9.07 -18.64
N GLN A 275 29.02 9.24 -19.71
CA GLN A 275 29.20 10.54 -20.40
C GLN A 275 28.85 10.47 -21.90
N HIS A 276 28.14 9.42 -22.34
CA HIS A 276 27.70 9.28 -23.75
C HIS A 276 26.18 9.21 -23.95
N GLN A 277 25.39 9.32 -22.88
CA GLN A 277 23.92 9.40 -23.00
C GLN A 277 23.34 10.80 -22.75
N HIS A 278 24.17 11.79 -22.38
CA HIS A 278 23.69 13.16 -22.19
C HIS A 278 23.76 14.03 -23.46
N ASN A 279 24.45 13.57 -24.51
CA ASN A 279 24.53 14.30 -25.79
C ASN A 279 23.67 13.72 -26.93
N GLN A 280 22.79 12.75 -26.65
CA GLN A 280 21.84 12.23 -27.65
C GLN A 280 20.37 12.60 -27.39
N LEU A 281 20.07 13.28 -26.28
CA LEU A 281 18.71 13.75 -25.98
C LEU A 281 18.46 15.22 -26.36
N HIS A 282 19.51 15.97 -26.71
CA HIS A 282 19.36 17.35 -27.20
C HIS A 282 19.26 17.49 -28.73
N THR A 283 19.42 16.40 -29.50
CA THR A 283 19.36 16.44 -30.98
C THR A 283 18.02 15.91 -31.54
N ILE A 284 17.11 15.45 -30.68
CA ILE A 284 15.82 14.88 -31.10
C ILE A 284 14.66 15.88 -30.91
N SER A 285 14.84 16.97 -30.14
CA SER A 285 13.79 17.98 -29.93
C SER A 285 13.78 19.12 -30.96
N GLU A 286 14.75 19.22 -31.87
CA GLU A 286 14.77 20.27 -32.91
C GLU A 286 14.27 19.78 -34.28
N ASN A 287 14.26 18.47 -34.55
CA ASN A 287 13.82 17.92 -35.84
C ASN A 287 12.33 17.52 -35.92
N GLN A 288 11.51 17.82 -34.89
CA GLN A 288 10.05 17.63 -34.94
C GLN A 288 9.24 18.94 -34.91
N MET A 289 9.89 20.10 -35.01
CA MET A 289 9.22 21.41 -35.09
C MET A 289 9.37 22.12 -36.44
N GLN A 290 9.70 21.40 -37.52
CA GLN A 290 9.79 21.97 -38.88
C GLN A 290 8.96 21.25 -39.96
N SER A 291 8.04 20.35 -39.62
CA SER A 291 7.20 19.65 -40.61
C SER A 291 5.70 19.93 -40.50
N ILE A 292 5.30 21.08 -39.94
CA ILE A 292 3.91 21.58 -40.00
C ILE A 292 3.94 23.03 -40.52
N SER A 293 4.35 23.17 -41.77
CA SER A 293 4.01 24.28 -42.66
C SER A 293 4.46 23.89 -44.06
N MET A 294 3.52 23.90 -45.01
CA MET A 294 3.63 23.54 -46.46
C MET A 294 3.01 22.18 -46.81
N ASP A 295 1.70 22.26 -47.06
CA ASP A 295 0.90 21.70 -48.16
C ASP A 295 -0.48 21.23 -47.69
#